data_AF-A0A2B8A7Q7-F1
#
_entry.id   AF-A0A2B8A7Q7-F1
#
_cell.length_a   1.000
_cell.length_b   1.000
_cell.length_c   1.000
_cell.angle_alpha   90.00
_cell.angle_beta   90.00
_cell.angle_gamma   90.00
#
_symmetry.space_group_name_H-M   'P 1'
#
loop_
_entity.id
_entity.type
_entity.pdbx_description
1 polymer ?
#
loop_
_entity_poly.entity_id
_entity_poly.type
_entity_poly.pdbx_seq_one_letter_code
_entity_poly.pdbx_strand_id
1 'polypeptide(L)'
;NKAGSYKMMNNIVLPARNAAGALAAGISDYADKGWLPIAHDASVNFGAVPPAVTNGFTGTFDGGNFSVDNFYINRSDANYAGLFGVTSGAIISNAGIRGSASPAVTGNRFVGALAGLIQGGSVTRCYADAAVRCESHDANVTAYAGGLIGYMEYGSLSASYSSGNVSGNLSNGYLHIGGLAGGLGQTANISNCFAAGNIVARSSSVIYGGGLTGALYAPTANCYATGNVVCRGAQVTTIGALGGLIGNAAYTNCYRNSGAAVTANGQPATLADASVATPKTKAEMQTDAFKNLLNNGGSAWGRDGGKNDGLPYIIGVGVGK
;
A
#
# COMPACT_ATOMS: atom_id res chain seq x y z
N ASN A 1 13.03 -4.86 -20.43
CA ASN A 1 13.86 -3.65 -20.23
C ASN A 1 13.36 -2.91 -18.99
N LYS A 2 14.20 -2.60 -18.01
CA LYS A 2 13.77 -2.00 -16.72
C LYS A 2 13.90 -0.47 -16.65
N ALA A 3 14.42 0.16 -17.69
CA ALA A 3 14.62 1.61 -17.79
C ALA A 3 13.74 2.29 -18.87
N GLY A 4 12.86 1.52 -19.52
CA GLY A 4 12.00 2.02 -20.60
C GLY A 4 10.81 2.84 -20.11
N SER A 5 10.11 3.46 -21.06
CA SER A 5 8.80 4.10 -20.81
C SER A 5 7.68 3.21 -21.35
N TYR A 6 6.67 2.97 -20.52
CA TYR A 6 5.55 2.08 -20.82
C TYR A 6 4.24 2.81 -20.57
N LYS A 7 3.28 2.60 -21.47
CA LYS A 7 1.92 3.11 -21.34
C LYS A 7 0.89 2.03 -21.62
N MET A 8 -0.07 1.85 -20.71
CA MET A 8 -1.21 0.97 -20.96
C MET A 8 -2.18 1.65 -21.93
N MET A 9 -2.71 0.87 -22.86
CA MET A 9 -3.68 1.33 -23.88
C MET A 9 -5.10 0.79 -23.63
N ASN A 10 -5.26 -0.09 -22.64
CA ASN A 10 -6.50 -0.74 -22.26
C ASN A 10 -6.34 -1.37 -20.85
N ASN A 11 -7.45 -1.80 -20.24
CA ASN A 11 -7.38 -2.68 -19.07
C ASN A 11 -6.65 -3.97 -19.42
N ILE A 12 -5.74 -4.41 -18.57
CA ILE A 12 -5.00 -5.66 -18.72
C ILE A 12 -5.62 -6.68 -17.79
N VAL A 13 -6.25 -7.72 -18.33
CA VAL A 13 -6.71 -8.85 -17.54
C VAL A 13 -5.62 -9.91 -17.52
N LEU A 14 -5.02 -10.16 -16.35
CA LEU A 14 -4.03 -11.22 -16.22
C LEU A 14 -4.66 -12.60 -16.45
N PRO A 15 -3.91 -13.56 -17.02
CA PRO A 15 -4.47 -14.85 -17.40
C PRO A 15 -4.90 -15.70 -16.20
N ALA A 16 -5.70 -16.74 -16.48
CA ALA A 16 -6.15 -17.70 -15.47
C ALA A 16 -4.99 -18.46 -14.82
N ARG A 17 -5.15 -18.87 -13.56
CA ARG A 17 -4.12 -19.58 -12.77
C ARG A 17 -4.11 -21.08 -13.11
N ASN A 18 -3.69 -21.39 -14.33
CA ASN A 18 -3.57 -22.76 -14.84
C ASN A 18 -2.42 -22.84 -15.85
N ALA A 19 -2.18 -24.03 -16.41
CA ALA A 19 -1.09 -24.25 -17.36
C ALA A 19 -1.18 -23.34 -18.60
N ALA A 20 -2.38 -23.10 -19.12
CA ALA A 20 -2.57 -22.21 -20.27
C ALA A 20 -2.23 -20.75 -19.93
N GLY A 21 -2.58 -20.30 -18.74
CA GLY A 21 -2.22 -18.95 -18.29
C GLY A 21 -0.74 -18.79 -17.96
N ALA A 22 -0.08 -19.84 -17.46
CA ALA A 22 1.38 -19.86 -17.30
C ALA A 22 2.10 -19.69 -18.63
N LEU A 23 1.65 -20.40 -19.67
CA LEU A 23 2.15 -20.24 -21.03
C LEU A 23 1.91 -18.82 -21.56
N ALA A 24 0.69 -18.28 -21.39
CA ALA A 24 0.34 -16.94 -21.85
C ALA A 24 1.13 -15.82 -21.14
N ALA A 25 1.41 -15.98 -19.85
CA ALA A 25 2.21 -15.03 -19.07
C ALA A 25 3.72 -15.19 -19.31
N GLY A 26 4.18 -16.33 -19.83
CA GLY A 26 5.60 -16.66 -19.91
C GLY A 26 6.26 -16.85 -18.54
N ILE A 27 5.49 -17.26 -17.52
CA ILE A 27 5.94 -17.45 -16.15
C ILE A 27 5.63 -18.90 -15.77
N SER A 28 6.66 -19.73 -15.60
CA SER A 28 6.53 -21.18 -15.47
C SER A 28 5.72 -21.63 -14.25
N ASP A 29 5.80 -20.89 -13.15
CA ASP A 29 5.11 -21.19 -11.88
C ASP A 29 3.84 -20.35 -11.67
N TYR A 30 3.35 -19.66 -12.70
CA TYR A 30 2.21 -18.74 -12.60
C TYR A 30 0.93 -19.41 -12.11
N ALA A 31 0.71 -20.69 -12.45
CA ALA A 31 -0.46 -21.43 -12.00
C ALA A 31 -0.55 -21.49 -10.46
N ASP A 32 0.58 -21.62 -9.78
CA ASP A 32 0.65 -21.77 -8.32
C ASP A 32 0.95 -20.44 -7.62
N LYS A 33 1.85 -19.64 -8.22
CA LYS A 33 2.46 -18.46 -7.61
C LYS A 33 1.95 -17.13 -8.19
N GLY A 34 1.25 -17.16 -9.32
CA GLY A 34 0.76 -15.97 -9.99
C GLY A 34 1.87 -15.09 -10.57
N TRP A 35 1.61 -13.79 -10.60
CA TRP A 35 2.49 -12.78 -11.16
C TRP A 35 3.90 -12.85 -10.55
N LEU A 36 4.91 -12.72 -11.40
CA LEU A 36 6.29 -12.54 -11.01
C LEU A 36 6.58 -11.03 -11.02
N PRO A 37 6.89 -10.39 -9.88
CA PRO A 37 7.07 -8.94 -9.81
C PRO A 37 8.06 -8.42 -10.85
N ILE A 38 7.76 -7.28 -11.46
CA ILE A 38 8.73 -6.57 -12.31
C ILE A 38 9.91 -6.16 -11.43
N ALA A 39 11.13 -6.47 -11.86
CA ALA A 39 12.34 -6.28 -11.03
C ALA A 39 12.33 -7.11 -9.72
N HIS A 40 11.84 -8.36 -9.79
CA HIS A 40 11.93 -9.34 -8.69
C HIS A 40 13.38 -9.72 -8.32
N ASP A 41 14.32 -9.53 -9.24
CA ASP A 41 15.75 -9.80 -9.14
C ASP A 41 16.57 -8.57 -8.69
N ALA A 42 15.89 -7.52 -8.22
CA ALA A 42 16.54 -6.35 -7.65
C ALA A 42 17.21 -6.68 -6.31
N SER A 43 18.34 -6.00 -6.05
CA SER A 43 19.00 -6.04 -4.75
C SER A 43 19.16 -4.64 -4.18
N VAL A 44 19.08 -4.53 -2.85
CA VAL A 44 19.11 -3.27 -2.12
C VAL A 44 20.14 -3.38 -1.02
N ASN A 45 21.13 -2.48 -1.03
CA ASN A 45 22.11 -2.37 0.04
C ASN A 45 21.67 -1.28 1.03
N PHE A 46 20.97 -1.68 2.10
CA PHE A 46 20.55 -0.78 3.18
C PHE A 46 21.71 -0.25 4.05
N GLY A 47 22.94 -0.77 3.88
CA GLY A 47 24.14 -0.25 4.55
C GLY A 47 24.79 0.94 3.83
N ALA A 48 24.40 1.22 2.58
CA ALA A 48 24.82 2.41 1.86
C ALA A 48 23.93 3.62 2.21
N VAL A 49 24.48 4.83 2.14
CA VAL A 49 23.75 6.07 2.42
C VAL A 49 23.90 7.02 1.21
N PRO A 50 22.86 7.16 0.36
CA PRO A 50 21.57 6.47 0.39
C PRO A 50 21.68 4.98 -0.01
N PRO A 51 20.67 4.14 0.28
CA PRO A 51 20.65 2.73 -0.11
C PRO A 51 20.81 2.55 -1.63
N ALA A 52 21.78 1.72 -2.02
CA ALA A 52 22.04 1.45 -3.42
C ALA A 52 21.09 0.36 -3.93
N VAL A 53 20.38 0.63 -5.03
CA VAL A 53 19.52 -0.34 -5.71
C VAL A 53 20.15 -0.79 -7.01
N THR A 54 20.28 -2.11 -7.20
CA THR A 54 20.66 -2.70 -8.48
C THR A 54 19.47 -3.46 -9.07
N ASN A 55 19.36 -3.51 -10.39
CA ASN A 55 18.31 -4.24 -11.12
C ASN A 55 16.87 -3.81 -10.81
N GLY A 56 16.65 -2.68 -10.13
CA GLY A 56 15.33 -2.08 -9.92
C GLY A 56 14.71 -1.58 -11.23
N PHE A 57 13.39 -1.40 -11.22
CA PHE A 57 12.72 -0.67 -12.29
C PHE A 57 13.01 0.83 -12.15
N THR A 58 13.61 1.44 -13.17
CA THR A 58 14.01 2.86 -13.21
C THR A 58 13.26 3.66 -14.26
N GLY A 59 12.37 2.99 -14.99
CA GLY A 59 11.63 3.56 -16.10
C GLY A 59 10.41 4.38 -15.70
N THR A 60 9.57 4.65 -16.70
CA THR A 60 8.24 5.28 -16.52
C THR A 60 7.14 4.28 -16.84
N PHE A 61 6.08 4.26 -16.03
CA PHE A 61 4.87 3.47 -16.25
C PHE A 61 3.64 4.38 -16.12
N ASP A 62 3.02 4.72 -17.24
CA ASP A 62 1.72 5.39 -17.29
C ASP A 62 0.63 4.31 -17.49
N GLY A 63 -0.17 4.07 -16.46
CA GLY A 63 -1.31 3.17 -16.52
C GLY A 63 -2.42 3.64 -17.46
N GLY A 64 -2.31 4.84 -18.06
CA GLY A 64 -3.24 5.30 -19.08
C GLY A 64 -4.68 5.47 -18.59
N ASN A 65 -4.86 5.58 -17.27
CA ASN A 65 -6.15 5.51 -16.58
C ASN A 65 -6.85 4.13 -16.65
N PHE A 66 -6.10 3.06 -16.90
CA PHE A 66 -6.60 1.69 -16.93
C PHE A 66 -6.21 0.91 -15.67
N SER A 67 -6.76 -0.30 -15.54
CA SER A 67 -6.44 -1.22 -14.46
C SER A 67 -5.77 -2.51 -14.93
N VAL A 68 -4.95 -3.08 -14.05
CA VAL A 68 -4.51 -4.47 -14.10
C VAL A 68 -5.48 -5.30 -13.26
N ASP A 69 -6.19 -6.21 -13.91
CA ASP A 69 -7.26 -7.03 -13.35
C ASP A 69 -6.83 -8.48 -13.21
N ASN A 70 -7.61 -9.21 -12.42
CA ASN A 70 -7.30 -10.59 -12.05
C ASN A 70 -5.92 -10.72 -11.38
N PHE A 71 -5.49 -9.68 -10.66
CA PHE A 71 -4.16 -9.60 -10.09
C PHE A 71 -3.97 -10.58 -8.94
N TYR A 72 -2.89 -11.37 -8.99
CA TYR A 72 -2.58 -12.39 -7.97
C TYR A 72 -1.07 -12.63 -7.85
N ILE A 73 -0.57 -12.66 -6.62
CA ILE A 73 0.79 -13.06 -6.24
C ILE A 73 0.68 -13.97 -5.00
N ASN A 74 1.28 -15.15 -5.04
CA ASN A 74 1.34 -16.09 -3.91
C ASN A 74 2.76 -16.57 -3.67
N ARG A 75 3.63 -15.64 -3.29
CA ARG A 75 5.08 -15.85 -3.17
C ARG A 75 5.54 -15.47 -1.76
N SER A 76 5.15 -16.25 -0.75
CA SER A 76 5.52 -16.02 0.66
C SER A 76 7.03 -16.08 0.94
N ASP A 77 7.80 -16.54 -0.04
CA ASP A 77 9.26 -16.55 -0.11
C ASP A 77 9.87 -15.30 -0.78
N ALA A 78 9.06 -14.46 -1.43
CA ALA A 78 9.53 -13.26 -2.11
C ALA A 78 9.60 -12.05 -1.17
N ASN A 79 10.80 -11.46 -1.05
CA ASN A 79 11.02 -10.26 -0.23
C ASN A 79 10.34 -9.01 -0.79
N TYR A 80 10.13 -8.92 -2.09
CA TYR A 80 9.56 -7.74 -2.75
C TYR A 80 8.36 -8.17 -3.59
N ALA A 81 7.16 -7.99 -3.05
CA ALA A 81 5.92 -8.41 -3.67
C ALA A 81 5.07 -7.19 -4.05
N GLY A 82 4.63 -7.18 -5.32
CA GLY A 82 3.78 -6.18 -5.95
C GLY A 82 3.82 -6.31 -7.47
N LEU A 83 3.09 -5.46 -8.19
CA LEU A 83 3.24 -5.37 -9.65
C LEU A 83 4.72 -5.12 -9.99
N PHE A 84 5.34 -4.22 -9.23
CA PHE A 84 6.78 -4.02 -9.15
C PHE A 84 7.35 -4.59 -7.85
N GLY A 85 8.45 -5.32 -7.93
CA GLY A 85 9.22 -5.73 -6.76
C GLY A 85 9.90 -4.51 -6.13
N VAL A 86 10.91 -3.98 -6.83
CA VAL A 86 11.65 -2.79 -6.42
C VAL A 86 11.68 -1.77 -7.55
N THR A 87 11.39 -0.51 -7.21
CA THR A 87 11.60 0.63 -8.13
C THR A 87 12.66 1.57 -7.59
N SER A 88 13.45 2.16 -8.49
CA SER A 88 14.52 3.11 -8.18
C SER A 88 14.41 4.33 -9.08
N GLY A 89 13.99 5.47 -8.55
CA GLY A 89 13.80 6.70 -9.33
C GLY A 89 12.70 6.62 -10.41
N ALA A 90 11.84 5.59 -10.38
CA ALA A 90 10.80 5.38 -11.39
C ALA A 90 9.62 6.36 -11.25
N ILE A 91 8.94 6.60 -12.36
CA ILE A 91 7.70 7.39 -12.40
C ILE A 91 6.55 6.45 -12.71
N ILE A 92 5.60 6.31 -11.80
CA ILE A 92 4.42 5.44 -11.95
C ILE A 92 3.17 6.30 -11.80
N SER A 93 2.24 6.22 -12.76
CA SER A 93 1.04 7.02 -12.70
C SER A 93 -0.20 6.38 -13.31
N ASN A 94 -1.38 6.87 -12.94
CA ASN A 94 -2.67 6.60 -13.58
C ASN A 94 -3.02 5.10 -13.72
N ALA A 95 -2.72 4.30 -12.71
CA ALA A 95 -2.89 2.85 -12.75
C ALA A 95 -3.80 2.33 -11.62
N GLY A 96 -4.75 1.46 -11.97
CA GLY A 96 -5.52 0.68 -11.00
C GLY A 96 -5.00 -0.76 -10.89
N ILE A 97 -5.10 -1.35 -9.71
CA ILE A 97 -4.84 -2.79 -9.49
C ILE A 97 -6.07 -3.41 -8.86
N ARG A 98 -6.62 -4.45 -9.47
CA ARG A 98 -7.79 -5.19 -8.97
C ARG A 98 -7.43 -6.66 -8.76
N GLY A 99 -7.45 -7.08 -7.50
CA GLY A 99 -7.15 -8.44 -7.10
C GLY A 99 -8.25 -9.44 -7.47
N SER A 100 -7.89 -10.71 -7.64
CA SER A 100 -8.85 -11.80 -7.88
C SER A 100 -9.13 -12.71 -6.69
N ALA A 101 -8.46 -12.48 -5.57
CA ALA A 101 -8.56 -13.31 -4.38
C ALA A 101 -8.39 -12.49 -3.10
N SER A 102 -8.64 -13.11 -1.94
CA SER A 102 -8.38 -12.53 -0.63
C SER A 102 -7.60 -13.53 0.24
N PRO A 103 -6.26 -13.37 0.38
CA PRO A 103 -5.43 -12.31 -0.19
C PRO A 103 -5.20 -12.46 -1.71
N ALA A 104 -5.03 -11.32 -2.38
CA ALA A 104 -4.58 -11.25 -3.77
C ALA A 104 -3.05 -11.21 -3.84
N VAL A 105 -2.37 -10.62 -2.85
CA VAL A 105 -0.90 -10.52 -2.82
C VAL A 105 -0.40 -11.08 -1.50
N THR A 106 0.35 -12.18 -1.57
CA THR A 106 1.09 -12.76 -0.44
C THR A 106 2.59 -12.65 -0.70
N GLY A 107 3.33 -12.06 0.24
CA GLY A 107 4.79 -11.88 0.17
C GLY A 107 5.47 -11.94 1.54
N ASN A 108 6.81 -11.86 1.57
CA ASN A 108 7.60 -12.00 2.80
C ASN A 108 7.83 -10.68 3.54
N ARG A 109 8.62 -9.76 2.97
CA ARG A 109 9.18 -8.62 3.72
C ARG A 109 8.62 -7.28 3.32
N PHE A 110 8.63 -6.93 2.04
CA PHE A 110 8.14 -5.66 1.51
C PHE A 110 6.99 -5.97 0.56
N VAL A 111 5.76 -5.77 1.04
CA VAL A 111 4.57 -6.26 0.36
C VAL A 111 3.59 -5.11 0.14
N GLY A 112 3.27 -4.83 -1.12
CA GLY A 112 2.20 -3.93 -1.51
C GLY A 112 1.66 -4.28 -2.90
N ALA A 113 0.40 -3.97 -3.19
CA ALA A 113 -0.17 -4.38 -4.47
C ALA A 113 0.54 -3.75 -5.68
N LEU A 114 0.93 -2.47 -5.58
CA LEU A 114 1.65 -1.77 -6.64
C LEU A 114 3.15 -2.03 -6.58
N ALA A 115 3.76 -1.83 -5.42
CA ALA A 115 5.20 -1.99 -5.26
C ALA A 115 5.55 -2.60 -3.90
N GLY A 116 6.53 -3.51 -3.89
CA GLY A 116 7.15 -3.94 -2.64
C GLY A 116 7.96 -2.80 -2.02
N LEU A 117 8.94 -2.30 -2.77
CA LEU A 117 9.84 -1.22 -2.33
C LEU A 117 9.97 -0.12 -3.38
N ILE A 118 9.93 1.14 -2.93
CA ILE A 118 10.19 2.31 -3.75
C ILE A 118 11.37 3.10 -3.15
N GLN A 119 12.43 3.27 -3.93
CA GLN A 119 13.60 4.08 -3.60
C GLN A 119 13.69 5.25 -4.59
N GLY A 120 13.19 6.42 -4.23
CA GLY A 120 13.10 7.55 -5.14
C GLY A 120 11.96 7.45 -6.16
N GLY A 121 11.75 8.55 -6.90
CA GLY A 121 10.73 8.64 -7.96
C GLY A 121 9.36 9.10 -7.46
N SER A 122 8.31 8.81 -8.22
CA SER A 122 6.95 9.24 -7.91
C SER A 122 5.89 8.20 -8.24
N VAL A 123 4.87 8.14 -7.38
CA VAL A 123 3.63 7.39 -7.58
C VAL A 123 2.47 8.36 -7.49
N THR A 124 1.72 8.51 -8.58
CA THR A 124 0.66 9.52 -8.67
C THR A 124 -0.59 8.94 -9.31
N ARG A 125 -1.76 9.15 -8.69
CA ARG A 125 -3.05 8.69 -9.25
C ARG A 125 -3.09 7.17 -9.46
N CYS A 126 -2.62 6.42 -8.47
CA CYS A 126 -2.65 4.96 -8.47
C CYS A 126 -3.57 4.43 -7.37
N TYR A 127 -4.23 3.30 -7.62
CA TYR A 127 -5.00 2.64 -6.58
C TYR A 127 -4.89 1.13 -6.57
N ALA A 128 -5.20 0.55 -5.42
CA ALA A 128 -5.36 -0.89 -5.27
C ALA A 128 -6.71 -1.24 -4.61
N ASP A 129 -7.44 -2.13 -5.26
CA ASP A 129 -8.52 -2.93 -4.68
C ASP A 129 -8.05 -4.39 -4.68
N ALA A 130 -7.12 -4.69 -3.77
CA ALA A 130 -6.46 -5.98 -3.68
C ALA A 130 -6.09 -6.25 -2.22
N ALA A 131 -6.55 -7.37 -1.66
CA ALA A 131 -6.17 -7.74 -0.31
C ALA A 131 -4.70 -8.18 -0.25
N VAL A 132 -3.94 -7.63 0.70
CA VAL A 132 -2.50 -7.87 0.85
C VAL A 132 -2.23 -8.66 2.12
N ARG A 133 -1.29 -9.61 2.05
CA ARG A 133 -0.83 -10.40 3.19
C ARG A 133 0.70 -10.49 3.22
N CYS A 134 1.27 -10.15 4.37
CA CYS A 134 2.68 -10.37 4.65
C CYS A 134 2.83 -11.60 5.57
N GLU A 135 3.67 -12.55 5.15
CA GLU A 135 4.05 -13.74 5.91
C GLU A 135 5.56 -13.83 5.97
N SER A 136 6.16 -13.52 7.11
CA SER A 136 7.60 -13.68 7.32
C SER A 136 7.88 -14.60 8.50
N HIS A 137 8.89 -15.44 8.32
CA HIS A 137 9.33 -16.42 9.30
C HIS A 137 10.77 -16.12 9.77
N ASP A 138 11.38 -15.07 9.21
CA ASP A 138 12.78 -14.76 9.42
C ASP A 138 12.97 -14.04 10.76
N ALA A 139 13.87 -14.56 11.58
CA ALA A 139 14.26 -13.90 12.83
C ALA A 139 15.01 -12.60 12.52
N ASN A 140 14.76 -11.56 13.32
CA ASN A 140 15.44 -10.25 13.24
C ASN A 140 15.23 -9.50 11.91
N VAL A 141 14.18 -9.80 11.16
CA VAL A 141 13.80 -9.06 9.95
C VAL A 141 12.67 -8.10 10.24
N THR A 142 12.75 -6.90 9.66
CA THR A 142 11.66 -5.93 9.65
C THR A 142 10.85 -6.08 8.36
N ALA A 143 9.58 -6.42 8.49
CA ALA A 143 8.62 -6.51 7.40
C ALA A 143 7.71 -5.28 7.36
N TYR A 144 7.34 -4.88 6.15
CA TYR A 144 6.51 -3.75 5.80
C TYR A 144 5.40 -4.21 4.85
N ALA A 145 4.16 -4.06 5.29
CA ALA A 145 2.97 -4.43 4.53
C ALA A 145 2.03 -3.24 4.36
N GLY A 146 1.77 -2.85 3.12
CA GLY A 146 0.80 -1.81 2.78
C GLY A 146 -0.16 -2.30 1.72
N GLY A 147 -1.38 -1.73 1.68
CA GLY A 147 -2.32 -2.10 0.62
C GLY A 147 -1.85 -1.69 -0.78
N LEU A 148 -1.13 -0.57 -0.91
CA LEU A 148 -0.56 -0.11 -2.17
C LEU A 148 0.96 -0.34 -2.24
N ILE A 149 1.71 0.04 -1.21
CA ILE A 149 3.19 0.02 -1.20
C ILE A 149 3.70 -0.66 0.06
N GLY A 150 4.71 -1.54 -0.04
CA GLY A 150 5.37 -2.07 1.15
C GLY A 150 6.15 -0.98 1.91
N TYR A 151 7.21 -0.44 1.31
CA TYR A 151 8.00 0.66 1.87
C TYR A 151 8.39 1.69 0.81
N MET A 152 8.43 2.98 1.18
CA MET A 152 8.92 4.06 0.33
C MET A 152 9.93 4.95 1.07
N GLU A 153 10.99 5.33 0.36
CA GLU A 153 11.99 6.29 0.80
C GLU A 153 12.46 7.13 -0.39
N TYR A 154 12.85 8.38 -0.14
CA TYR A 154 13.28 9.37 -1.15
C TYR A 154 12.28 9.66 -2.29
N GLY A 155 11.06 9.13 -2.21
CA GLY A 155 10.03 9.21 -3.24
C GLY A 155 8.84 10.08 -2.85
N SER A 156 7.90 10.23 -3.77
CA SER A 156 6.62 10.90 -3.53
C SER A 156 5.43 9.98 -3.83
N LEU A 157 4.41 10.05 -2.97
CA LEU A 157 3.13 9.38 -3.15
C LEU A 157 2.01 10.42 -3.13
N SER A 158 1.24 10.52 -4.22
CA SER A 158 0.17 11.50 -4.30
C SER A 158 -1.09 11.01 -4.98
N ALA A 159 -2.24 11.57 -4.59
CA ALA A 159 -3.55 11.30 -5.23
C ALA A 159 -3.86 9.80 -5.37
N SER A 160 -3.48 8.99 -4.38
CA SER A 160 -3.46 7.52 -4.49
C SER A 160 -4.15 6.87 -3.30
N TYR A 161 -4.70 5.67 -3.48
CA TYR A 161 -5.41 5.00 -2.39
C TYR A 161 -5.34 3.47 -2.42
N SER A 162 -5.68 2.87 -1.29
CA SER A 162 -5.95 1.43 -1.21
C SER A 162 -7.29 1.17 -0.52
N SER A 163 -8.07 0.24 -1.06
CA SER A 163 -9.34 -0.23 -0.49
C SER A 163 -9.29 -1.70 -0.03
N GLY A 164 -8.27 -2.44 -0.44
CA GLY A 164 -8.09 -3.84 -0.05
C GLY A 164 -7.62 -4.00 1.40
N ASN A 165 -8.12 -5.03 2.07
CA ASN A 165 -7.71 -5.38 3.43
C ASN A 165 -6.22 -5.76 3.49
N VAL A 166 -5.53 -5.40 4.57
CA VAL A 166 -4.12 -5.72 4.78
C VAL A 166 -3.99 -6.63 5.99
N SER A 167 -3.25 -7.74 5.85
CA SER A 167 -3.01 -8.66 6.94
C SER A 167 -1.53 -9.02 7.10
N GLY A 168 -1.14 -9.37 8.32
CA GLY A 168 0.21 -9.80 8.63
C GLY A 168 0.18 -10.99 9.56
N ASN A 169 1.02 -11.99 9.30
CA ASN A 169 1.22 -13.13 10.18
C ASN A 169 2.71 -13.46 10.27
N LEU A 170 3.36 -12.97 11.32
CA LEU A 170 4.79 -13.16 11.53
C LEU A 170 5.06 -14.08 12.72
N SER A 171 5.89 -15.10 12.53
CA SER A 171 6.35 -15.94 13.63
C SER A 171 7.54 -15.32 14.39
N ASN A 172 8.23 -14.35 13.79
CA ASN A 172 9.35 -13.62 14.38
C ASN A 172 9.53 -12.24 13.68
N GLY A 173 10.37 -11.35 14.21
CA GLY A 173 10.71 -10.07 13.57
C GLY A 173 9.81 -8.90 13.95
N TYR A 174 9.91 -7.79 13.20
CA TYR A 174 9.13 -6.57 13.42
C TYR A 174 8.15 -6.39 12.27
N LEU A 175 6.87 -6.14 12.56
CA LEU A 175 5.88 -5.86 11.54
C LEU A 175 5.46 -4.39 11.57
N HIS A 176 5.68 -3.68 10.46
CA HIS A 176 5.01 -2.43 10.17
C HIS A 176 3.90 -2.68 9.15
N ILE A 177 2.67 -2.39 9.53
CA ILE A 177 1.50 -2.66 8.69
C ILE A 177 0.61 -1.43 8.61
N GLY A 178 0.27 -1.04 7.39
CA GLY A 178 -0.64 0.06 7.13
C GLY A 178 -1.61 -0.20 6.00
N GLY A 179 -2.71 0.55 5.98
CA GLY A 179 -3.75 0.36 4.96
C GLY A 179 -3.30 0.80 3.56
N LEU A 180 -2.45 1.82 3.47
CA LEU A 180 -1.85 2.32 2.23
C LEU A 180 -0.40 1.85 2.08
N ALA A 181 0.42 2.09 3.11
CA ALA A 181 1.84 1.76 3.10
C ALA A 181 2.29 1.01 4.37
N GLY A 182 3.23 0.09 4.26
CA GLY A 182 3.87 -0.50 5.45
C GLY A 182 4.74 0.52 6.17
N GLY A 183 5.55 1.27 5.42
CA GLY A 183 6.34 2.37 5.95
C GLY A 183 6.64 3.46 4.94
N LEU A 184 6.74 4.69 5.42
CA LEU A 184 7.12 5.89 4.69
C LEU A 184 8.27 6.56 5.45
N GLY A 185 9.48 6.49 4.88
CA GLY A 185 10.70 7.04 5.46
C GLY A 185 10.70 8.57 5.52
N GLN A 186 11.61 9.14 6.31
CA GLN A 186 11.69 10.60 6.55
C GLN A 186 11.88 11.43 5.28
N THR A 187 12.49 10.86 4.26
CA THR A 187 12.78 11.51 2.97
C THR A 187 11.69 11.30 1.93
N ALA A 188 10.65 10.52 2.25
CA ALA A 188 9.47 10.40 1.41
C ALA A 188 8.51 11.58 1.65
N ASN A 189 7.60 11.80 0.71
CA ASN A 189 6.53 12.80 0.84
C ASN A 189 5.19 12.17 0.45
N ILE A 190 4.16 12.38 1.26
CA ILE A 190 2.82 11.85 0.98
C ILE A 190 1.77 12.97 1.04
N SER A 191 0.92 13.03 0.01
CA SER A 191 -0.15 14.02 -0.05
C SER A 191 -1.40 13.48 -0.73
N ASN A 192 -2.58 13.93 -0.30
CA ASN A 192 -3.85 13.61 -0.94
C ASN A 192 -4.03 12.09 -1.12
N CYS A 193 -3.81 11.28 -0.08
CA CYS A 193 -3.87 9.82 -0.17
C CYS A 193 -4.75 9.21 0.92
N PHE A 194 -5.27 8.00 0.71
CA PHE A 194 -6.06 7.35 1.76
C PHE A 194 -6.05 5.82 1.73
N ALA A 195 -6.50 5.25 2.85
CA ALA A 195 -6.75 3.82 2.97
C ALA A 195 -8.17 3.54 3.49
N ALA A 196 -8.84 2.55 2.89
CA ALA A 196 -10.18 2.13 3.31
C ALA A 196 -10.26 0.68 3.79
N GLY A 197 -9.28 -0.16 3.43
CA GLY A 197 -9.22 -1.55 3.85
C GLY A 197 -8.98 -1.72 5.35
N ASN A 198 -9.52 -2.80 5.91
CA ASN A 198 -9.28 -3.17 7.31
C ASN A 198 -7.88 -3.79 7.46
N ILE A 199 -7.29 -3.61 8.63
CA ILE A 199 -5.99 -4.17 9.00
C ILE A 199 -6.17 -5.22 10.08
N VAL A 200 -5.64 -6.42 9.82
CA VAL A 200 -5.58 -7.52 10.81
C VAL A 200 -4.19 -8.12 10.88
N ALA A 201 -3.49 -7.91 11.99
CA ALA A 201 -2.11 -8.36 12.15
C ALA A 201 -1.93 -9.25 13.37
N ARG A 202 -1.13 -10.31 13.21
CA ARG A 202 -0.65 -11.17 14.29
C ARG A 202 0.87 -11.33 14.18
N SER A 203 1.56 -11.21 15.30
CA SER A 203 3.01 -11.40 15.37
C SER A 203 3.40 -11.99 16.72
N SER A 204 4.36 -12.92 16.73
CA SER A 204 5.00 -13.39 17.96
C SER A 204 6.00 -12.37 18.56
N SER A 205 6.09 -11.18 17.98
CA SER A 205 7.04 -10.13 18.38
C SER A 205 6.35 -8.76 18.35
N VAL A 206 6.94 -7.75 17.73
CA VAL A 206 6.49 -6.36 17.72
C VAL A 206 5.62 -6.03 16.50
N ILE A 207 4.56 -5.26 16.72
CA ILE A 207 3.70 -4.72 15.67
C ILE A 207 3.57 -3.20 15.81
N TYR A 208 3.76 -2.51 14.69
CA TYR A 208 3.40 -1.11 14.47
C TYR A 208 2.28 -1.04 13.42
N GLY A 209 1.04 -0.83 13.86
CA GLY A 209 -0.14 -0.81 12.99
C GLY A 209 -0.72 0.58 12.82
N GLY A 210 -0.82 1.10 11.60
CA GLY A 210 -1.44 2.41 11.35
C GLY A 210 -2.53 2.33 10.29
N GLY A 211 -3.66 3.02 10.49
CA GLY A 211 -4.75 2.98 9.51
C GLY A 211 -4.32 3.38 8.08
N LEU A 212 -3.41 4.34 7.95
CA LEU A 212 -2.77 4.72 6.68
C LEU A 212 -1.41 4.02 6.52
N THR A 213 -0.52 4.15 7.51
CA THR A 213 0.88 3.70 7.42
C THR A 213 1.39 3.05 8.71
N GLY A 214 2.07 1.91 8.64
CA GLY A 214 2.67 1.30 9.83
C GLY A 214 3.74 2.18 10.49
N ALA A 215 4.80 2.52 9.76
CA ALA A 215 5.80 3.51 10.15
C ALA A 215 5.66 4.80 9.33
N LEU A 216 5.20 5.88 9.95
CA LEU A 216 4.93 7.15 9.30
C LEU A 216 5.95 8.20 9.76
N TYR A 217 7.05 8.33 9.03
CA TYR A 217 8.07 9.35 9.29
C TYR A 217 8.05 10.51 8.28
N ALA A 218 7.35 10.32 7.16
CA ALA A 218 7.23 11.29 6.10
C ALA A 218 6.28 12.46 6.47
N PRO A 219 6.58 13.69 6.04
CA PRO A 219 5.59 14.77 5.99
C PRO A 219 4.33 14.32 5.25
N THR A 220 3.17 14.57 5.85
CA THR A 220 1.88 14.04 5.38
C THR A 220 0.84 15.16 5.31
N ALA A 221 0.21 15.30 4.15
CA ALA A 221 -0.83 16.32 3.93
C ALA A 221 -2.11 15.75 3.32
N ASN A 222 -3.28 16.18 3.78
CA ASN A 222 -4.59 15.85 3.20
C ASN A 222 -4.82 14.32 3.07
N CYS A 223 -4.43 13.55 4.08
CA CYS A 223 -4.53 12.10 4.05
C CYS A 223 -5.51 11.57 5.09
N TYR A 224 -6.12 10.40 4.83
CA TYR A 224 -7.03 9.82 5.80
C TYR A 224 -7.09 8.30 5.75
N ALA A 225 -7.62 7.69 6.82
CA ALA A 225 -7.89 6.26 6.88
C ALA A 225 -9.27 5.98 7.44
N THR A 226 -9.94 4.94 6.91
CA THR A 226 -11.32 4.59 7.30
C THR A 226 -11.48 3.19 7.89
N GLY A 227 -10.58 2.27 7.58
CA GLY A 227 -10.64 0.88 8.01
C GLY A 227 -10.32 0.67 9.49
N ASN A 228 -10.78 -0.47 10.01
CA ASN A 228 -10.45 -0.92 11.36
C ASN A 228 -8.97 -1.34 11.45
N VAL A 229 -8.36 -1.20 12.63
CA VAL A 229 -6.98 -1.63 12.90
C VAL A 229 -6.97 -2.58 14.08
N VAL A 230 -6.75 -3.88 13.80
CA VAL A 230 -6.78 -4.94 14.80
C VAL A 230 -5.44 -5.66 14.80
N CYS A 231 -4.60 -5.35 15.79
CA CYS A 231 -3.25 -5.93 15.91
C CYS A 231 -3.12 -6.75 17.19
N ARG A 232 -2.44 -7.89 17.08
CA ARG A 232 -2.11 -8.75 18.22
C ARG A 232 -0.64 -9.17 18.18
N GLY A 233 0.19 -8.51 18.99
CA GLY A 233 1.60 -8.83 19.15
C GLY A 233 1.86 -9.50 20.49
N ALA A 234 2.76 -10.48 20.54
CA ALA A 234 3.17 -11.10 21.81
C ALA A 234 4.10 -10.20 22.65
N GLN A 235 4.71 -9.18 22.03
CA GLN A 235 5.54 -8.18 22.71
C GLN A 235 4.88 -6.80 22.61
N VAL A 236 5.54 -5.82 21.99
CA VAL A 236 5.01 -4.45 21.84
C VAL A 236 4.00 -4.40 20.70
N THR A 237 2.84 -3.80 20.96
CA THR A 237 1.85 -3.47 19.93
C THR A 237 1.52 -1.99 20.04
N THR A 238 2.06 -1.19 19.12
CA THR A 238 1.73 0.24 19.01
C THR A 238 0.83 0.43 17.80
N ILE A 239 -0.32 1.06 18.00
CA ILE A 239 -1.25 1.32 16.91
C ILE A 239 -1.74 2.76 16.90
N GLY A 240 -1.95 3.27 15.69
CA GLY A 240 -2.57 4.57 15.43
C GLY A 240 -3.64 4.45 14.36
N ALA A 241 -4.54 5.41 14.31
CA ALA A 241 -5.64 5.40 13.36
C ALA A 241 -5.25 5.95 11.98
N LEU A 242 -4.11 6.62 11.89
CA LEU A 242 -3.39 7.08 10.71
C LEU A 242 -2.00 6.43 10.65
N GLY A 243 -1.17 6.54 11.69
CA GLY A 243 0.17 5.96 11.73
C GLY A 243 0.51 5.21 13.02
N GLY A 244 1.12 4.03 12.91
CA GLY A 244 1.46 3.19 14.08
C GLY A 244 2.68 3.69 14.84
N LEU A 245 3.72 4.10 14.11
CA LEU A 245 4.91 4.76 14.64
C LEU A 245 5.07 6.11 13.93
N ILE A 246 4.98 7.19 14.68
CA ILE A 246 4.94 8.56 14.15
C ILE A 246 6.29 9.25 14.33
N GLY A 247 6.83 9.80 13.24
CA GLY A 247 8.03 10.62 13.26
C GLY A 247 7.77 12.07 13.63
N ASN A 248 8.85 12.79 13.95
CA ASN A 248 8.82 14.25 14.03
C ASN A 248 8.78 14.85 12.61
N ALA A 249 7.58 15.02 12.07
CA ALA A 249 7.32 15.57 10.75
C ALA A 249 6.07 16.46 10.76
N ALA A 250 5.81 17.17 9.67
CA ALA A 250 4.60 17.96 9.51
C ALA A 250 3.41 17.08 9.10
N TYR A 251 2.31 17.16 9.85
CA TYR A 251 1.04 16.50 9.56
C TYR A 251 -0.04 17.55 9.41
N THR A 252 -0.58 17.72 8.21
CA THR A 252 -1.55 18.78 7.89
C THR A 252 -2.81 18.17 7.28
N ASN A 253 -3.99 18.56 7.78
CA ASN A 253 -5.27 18.06 7.26
C ASN A 253 -5.33 16.53 7.18
N CYS A 254 -4.87 15.85 8.23
CA CYS A 254 -4.95 14.40 8.31
C CYS A 254 -6.18 13.98 9.13
N TYR A 255 -6.89 12.94 8.67
CA TYR A 255 -8.15 12.51 9.28
C TYR A 255 -8.19 11.01 9.58
N ARG A 256 -8.98 10.64 10.58
CA ARG A 256 -9.23 9.23 10.93
C ARG A 256 -10.73 8.99 11.08
N ASN A 257 -11.18 7.79 10.70
CA ASN A 257 -12.56 7.39 10.97
C ASN A 257 -12.77 7.20 12.47
N SER A 258 -13.62 8.04 13.08
CA SER A 258 -13.94 8.00 14.50
C SER A 258 -14.74 6.77 14.91
N GLY A 259 -15.41 6.11 13.96
CA GLY A 259 -16.13 4.86 14.17
C GLY A 259 -15.31 3.60 13.89
N ALA A 260 -14.05 3.72 13.46
CA ALA A 260 -13.20 2.56 13.22
C ALA A 260 -12.80 1.90 14.55
N ALA A 261 -12.91 0.57 14.61
CA ALA A 261 -12.38 -0.21 15.72
C ALA A 261 -10.85 -0.21 15.64
N VAL A 262 -10.19 0.34 16.66
CA VAL A 262 -8.74 0.33 16.79
C VAL A 262 -8.38 -0.41 18.07
N THR A 263 -7.88 -1.63 17.93
CA THR A 263 -7.64 -2.54 19.05
C THR A 263 -6.25 -3.15 19.03
N ALA A 264 -5.59 -3.13 20.18
CA ALA A 264 -4.34 -3.82 20.44
C ALA A 264 -4.61 -4.97 21.42
N ASN A 265 -4.22 -6.19 21.08
CA ASN A 265 -4.35 -7.37 21.95
C ASN A 265 -5.79 -7.60 22.47
N GLY A 266 -6.78 -7.29 21.64
CA GLY A 266 -8.21 -7.48 21.94
C GLY A 266 -8.84 -6.38 22.79
N GLN A 267 -8.11 -5.32 23.14
CA GLN A 267 -8.60 -4.16 23.87
C GLN A 267 -8.56 -2.90 23.00
N PRO A 268 -9.45 -1.91 23.21
CA PRO A 268 -9.31 -0.59 22.58
C PRO A 268 -7.92 -0.01 22.86
N ALA A 269 -7.27 0.52 21.83
CA ALA A 269 -5.92 1.06 21.97
C ALA A 269 -5.90 2.57 22.22
N THR A 270 -4.89 3.00 22.98
CA THR A 270 -4.43 4.39 22.98
C THR A 270 -3.72 4.68 21.67
N LEU A 271 -4.22 5.64 20.90
CA LEU A 271 -3.68 5.96 19.59
C LEU A 271 -2.35 6.71 19.68
N ALA A 272 -1.31 6.20 19.02
CA ALA A 272 0.01 6.84 18.94
C ALA A 272 0.01 8.20 18.22
N ASP A 273 -1.07 8.50 17.51
CA ASP A 273 -1.18 9.60 16.54
C ASP A 273 -2.40 10.49 16.78
N ALA A 274 -2.97 10.43 17.99
CA ALA A 274 -4.19 11.18 18.34
C ALA A 274 -4.06 12.70 18.09
N SER A 275 -2.86 13.25 18.23
CA SER A 275 -2.57 14.68 18.04
C SER A 275 -2.41 15.10 16.57
N VAL A 276 -2.20 14.14 15.66
CA VAL A 276 -1.88 14.44 14.25
C VAL A 276 -3.02 14.08 13.29
N ALA A 277 -4.06 13.39 13.77
CA ALA A 277 -5.21 12.98 12.96
C ALA A 277 -6.55 13.41 13.57
N THR A 278 -7.27 14.28 12.86
CA THR A 278 -8.57 14.78 13.28
C THR A 278 -9.66 13.72 13.06
N PRO A 279 -10.49 13.40 14.08
CA PRO A 279 -11.58 12.44 13.92
C PRO A 279 -12.68 12.97 12.99
N LYS A 280 -13.15 12.12 12.08
CA LYS A 280 -14.31 12.31 11.21
C LYS A 280 -15.09 11.00 11.17
N THR A 281 -16.42 11.04 11.13
CA THR A 281 -17.20 9.83 10.88
C THR A 281 -17.03 9.38 9.43
N LYS A 282 -17.23 8.09 9.16
CA LYS A 282 -17.26 7.59 7.78
C LYS A 282 -18.29 8.32 6.90
N ALA A 283 -19.45 8.64 7.47
CA ALA A 283 -20.48 9.42 6.77
C ALA A 283 -19.99 10.81 6.35
N GLU A 284 -19.26 11.53 7.21
CA GLU A 284 -18.63 12.81 6.85
C GLU A 284 -17.61 12.63 5.72
N MET A 285 -16.78 11.57 5.79
CA MET A 285 -15.76 11.27 4.77
C MET A 285 -16.36 10.90 3.41
N GLN A 286 -17.61 10.45 3.37
CA GLN A 286 -18.36 10.14 2.16
C GLN A 286 -19.05 11.38 1.55
N THR A 287 -18.90 12.58 2.11
CA THR A 287 -19.58 13.78 1.58
C THR A 287 -18.82 14.47 0.45
N ASP A 288 -19.54 15.22 -0.40
CA ASP A 288 -18.92 16.10 -1.39
C ASP A 288 -18.06 17.20 -0.78
N ALA A 289 -18.45 17.69 0.41
CA ALA A 289 -17.66 18.64 1.17
C ALA A 289 -16.28 18.06 1.54
N PHE A 290 -16.23 16.80 2.01
CA PHE A 290 -14.97 16.14 2.34
C PHE A 290 -14.12 15.85 1.08
N LYS A 291 -14.74 15.40 -0.01
CA LYS A 291 -14.03 15.26 -1.29
C LYS A 291 -13.47 16.61 -1.78
N ASN A 292 -14.21 17.72 -1.66
CA ASN A 292 -13.73 19.06 -2.02
C ASN A 292 -12.54 19.49 -1.15
N LEU A 293 -12.60 19.20 0.16
CA LEU A 293 -11.51 19.43 1.10
C LEU A 293 -10.24 18.66 0.69
N LEU A 294 -10.36 17.38 0.32
CA LEU A 294 -9.21 16.58 -0.15
C LEU A 294 -8.64 17.07 -1.47
N ASN A 295 -9.49 17.56 -2.37
CA ASN A 295 -9.02 18.15 -3.63
C ASN A 295 -8.22 19.43 -3.40
N ASN A 296 -8.56 20.22 -2.37
CA ASN A 296 -7.85 21.45 -1.99
C ASN A 296 -7.53 22.36 -3.21
N GLY A 297 -8.54 22.60 -4.06
CA GLY A 297 -8.41 23.37 -5.31
C GLY A 297 -7.99 22.55 -6.55
N GLY A 298 -7.62 21.28 -6.37
CA GLY A 298 -7.37 20.31 -7.46
C GLY A 298 -8.62 19.55 -7.91
N SER A 299 -8.40 18.50 -8.71
CA SER A 299 -9.46 17.70 -9.35
C SER A 299 -9.13 16.20 -9.44
N ALA A 300 -8.28 15.70 -8.54
CA ALA A 300 -7.90 14.29 -8.54
C ALA A 300 -9.07 13.37 -8.17
N TRP A 301 -9.91 13.82 -7.22
CA TRP A 301 -10.96 13.03 -6.61
C TRP A 301 -12.35 13.37 -7.12
N GLY A 302 -13.08 12.33 -7.51
CA GLY A 302 -14.53 12.33 -7.74
C GLY A 302 -15.24 11.59 -6.61
N ARG A 303 -16.57 11.63 -6.60
CA ARG A 303 -17.40 10.91 -5.62
C ARG A 303 -18.69 10.46 -6.26
N ASP A 304 -19.06 9.21 -5.99
CA ASP A 304 -20.28 8.56 -6.46
C ASP A 304 -20.68 7.54 -5.39
N GLY A 305 -21.95 7.51 -4.98
CA GLY A 305 -22.43 6.62 -3.93
C GLY A 305 -22.32 5.13 -4.30
N GLY A 306 -22.30 4.79 -5.58
CA GLY A 306 -22.12 3.43 -6.08
C GLY A 306 -20.67 2.97 -6.09
N LYS A 307 -19.69 3.89 -6.01
CA LYS A 307 -18.28 3.58 -6.19
C LYS A 307 -17.49 3.68 -4.90
N ASN A 308 -16.53 2.76 -4.73
CA ASN A 308 -15.59 2.79 -3.60
C ASN A 308 -16.28 2.99 -2.24
N ASP A 309 -17.44 2.36 -2.06
CA ASP A 309 -18.27 2.50 -0.85
C ASP A 309 -18.62 3.96 -0.51
N GLY A 310 -18.91 4.76 -1.53
CA GLY A 310 -19.26 6.17 -1.41
C GLY A 310 -18.10 7.10 -1.02
N LEU A 311 -16.90 6.56 -0.80
CA LEU A 311 -15.68 7.34 -0.57
C LEU A 311 -15.17 7.94 -1.89
N PRO A 312 -14.32 8.98 -1.81
CA PRO A 312 -13.63 9.53 -2.98
C PRO A 312 -12.97 8.46 -3.85
N TYR A 313 -12.99 8.63 -5.18
CA TYR A 313 -12.28 7.78 -6.15
C TYR A 313 -11.48 8.63 -7.14
N ILE A 314 -10.44 8.06 -7.76
CA ILE A 314 -9.60 8.81 -8.71
C ILE A 314 -10.39 9.01 -10.01
N ILE A 315 -10.59 10.26 -10.43
CA ILE A 315 -11.29 10.55 -11.69
C ILE A 315 -10.51 9.94 -12.86
N GLY A 316 -11.17 9.13 -13.67
CA GLY A 316 -10.61 8.56 -14.90
C GLY A 316 -9.95 7.19 -14.73
N VAL A 317 -9.27 6.90 -13.60
CA VAL A 317 -8.46 5.68 -13.47
C VAL A 317 -9.31 4.46 -13.11
N GLY A 318 -9.29 3.43 -13.98
CA GLY A 318 -9.75 2.07 -13.70
C GLY A 318 -11.23 1.90 -13.35
N VAL A 319 -12.03 2.98 -13.49
CA VAL A 319 -13.44 3.14 -13.10
C VAL A 319 -13.88 2.08 -12.09
N GLY A 320 -13.56 2.34 -10.81
CA GLY A 320 -13.93 1.47 -9.68
C GLY A 320 -15.40 1.03 -9.76
N LYS A 321 -15.67 -0.21 -9.34
CA LYS A 321 -17.03 -0.67 -9.12
C LYS A 321 -17.76 0.31 -8.22
#